data_AF-A0A969MQC8-F1
#
_entry.id   AF-A0A969MQC8-F1
#
_cell.length_a   1.000
_cell.length_b   1.000
_cell.length_c   1.000
_cell.angle_alpha   90.00
_cell.angle_beta   90.00
_cell.angle_gamma   90.00
#
_symmetry.space_group_name_H-M   'P 1'
#
loop_
_entity.id
_entity.type
_entity.pdbx_description
1 polymer ?
#
loop_
_entity_poly.entity_id
_entity_poly.type
_entity_poly.pdbx_seq_one_letter_code
_entity_poly.pdbx_strand_id
1 'polypeptide(L)' 'NVFKKTPTTFIKPFEEEFQRVLAHGILHLVGYEDEDEEQELRMRNKEDFYLSQL' A
#
# COMPACT_ATOMS: atom_id res chain seq x y z
N ASN A 1 30.39 -0.68 22.91
CA ASN A 1 29.37 -1.51 22.24
C ASN A 1 27.98 -1.26 22.80
N VAL A 2 27.30 -0.22 22.34
CA VAL A 2 25.83 -0.10 22.42
C VAL A 2 25.42 0.66 21.15
N PHE A 3 25.23 -0.06 20.05
CA PHE A 3 24.71 0.53 18.82
C PHE A 3 23.28 1.02 19.11
N LYS A 4 23.11 2.34 19.12
CA LYS A 4 21.83 3.03 19.29
C LYS A 4 20.82 2.51 18.26
N LYS A 5 19.73 1.90 18.72
CA LYS A 5 18.45 1.87 18.00
C LYS A 5 17.96 3.33 17.92
N THR A 6 18.20 4.00 16.81
CA THR A 6 17.43 5.20 16.45
C THR A 6 16.13 4.73 15.79
N PRO A 7 14.93 5.11 16.28
CA PRO A 7 13.69 4.71 15.65
C PRO A 7 13.59 5.49 14.33
N THR A 8 13.70 4.79 13.21
CA THR A 8 13.51 5.32 11.86
C THR A 8 12.01 5.58 11.61
N THR A 9 11.41 6.48 12.37
CA THR A 9 9.94 6.70 12.43
C THR A 9 9.42 7.75 11.44
N PHE A 10 10.11 7.98 10.32
CA PHE A 10 9.68 8.93 9.28
C PHE A 10 9.67 8.37 7.85
N ILE A 11 10.19 7.16 7.63
CA ILE A 11 10.26 6.54 6.28
C ILE A 11 8.97 5.78 5.94
N LYS A 12 8.20 5.40 6.97
CA LYS A 12 6.98 4.57 6.83
C LYS A 12 5.92 5.17 5.89
N PRO A 13 5.59 6.48 5.94
CA PRO A 13 4.54 7.03 5.09
C PRO A 13 4.88 6.99 3.59
N PHE A 14 6.14 7.29 3.23
CA PHE A 14 6.55 7.26 1.83
C PHE A 14 6.57 5.83 1.28
N GLU A 15 7.13 4.90 2.04
CA GLU A 15 7.21 3.49 1.63
C GLU A 15 5.81 2.87 1.51
N GLU A 16 4.90 3.17 2.44
CA GLU A 16 3.52 2.68 2.43
C GLU A 16 2.74 3.21 1.22
N GLU A 17 2.84 4.51 0.92
CA GLU A 17 2.22 5.10 -0.28
C GLU A 17 2.84 4.54 -1.56
N PHE A 18 4.16 4.33 -1.60
CA PHE A 18 4.83 3.72 -2.73
C PHE A 18 4.34 2.29 -2.98
N GLN A 19 4.24 1.49 -1.92
CA GLN A 19 3.68 0.13 -1.98
C GLN A 19 2.21 0.12 -2.38
N ARG A 20 1.41 1.10 -1.91
CA ARG A 20 0.01 1.27 -2.29
C ARG A 20 -0.12 1.56 -3.78
N VAL A 21 0.68 2.49 -4.33
CA VAL A 21 0.68 2.81 -5.77
C VAL A 21 1.10 1.60 -6.62
N LEU A 22 2.07 0.81 -6.16
CA LEU A 22 2.45 -0.43 -6.84
C LEU A 22 1.33 -1.48 -6.81
N ALA A 23 0.71 -1.69 -5.65
CA ALA A 23 -0.42 -2.60 -5.51
C ALA A 23 -1.59 -2.15 -6.38
N HIS A 24 -1.89 -0.86 -6.40
CA HIS A 24 -2.90 -0.23 -7.24
C HIS A 24 -2.63 -0.48 -8.74
N GLY A 25 -1.40 -0.23 -9.20
CA GLY A 25 -1.01 -0.52 -10.58
C GLY A 25 -1.15 -2.00 -10.95
N ILE A 26 -0.74 -2.92 -10.07
CA ILE A 26 -0.89 -4.36 -10.28
C ILE A 26 -2.37 -4.76 -10.33
N LEU A 27 -3.19 -4.20 -9.43
CA LEU A 27 -4.63 -4.44 -9.38
C LEU A 27 -5.31 -4.03 -10.69
N HIS A 28 -4.96 -2.88 -11.25
CA HIS A 28 -5.44 -2.48 -12.58
C HIS A 28 -5.00 -3.44 -13.68
N LEU A 29 -3.74 -3.87 -13.68
CA LEU A 29 -3.23 -4.82 -14.68
C LEU A 29 -3.96 -6.17 -14.67
N VAL A 30 -4.53 -6.58 -13.53
CA VAL A 30 -5.29 -7.83 -13.39
C VAL A 30 -6.82 -7.63 -13.46
N GLY A 31 -7.28 -6.43 -13.82
CA GLY A 31 -8.68 -6.14 -14.13
C GLY A 31 -9.54 -5.61 -12.97
N TYR A 32 -8.92 -5.05 -11.92
CA TYR A 32 -9.67 -4.23 -10.97
C TYR A 32 -9.77 -2.80 -11.52
N GLU A 33 -10.99 -2.28 -11.55
CA GLU A 33 -11.31 -0.91 -11.93
C GLU A 33 -11.69 -0.11 -10.67
N ASP A 34 -11.74 1.21 -10.80
CA ASP A 34 -12.09 2.18 -9.76
C ASP A 34 -12.97 3.32 -10.31
N GLU A 35 -13.80 3.04 -11.32
CA GLU A 35 -14.64 4.03 -12.01
C GLU A 35 -15.90 4.44 -11.21
N ASP A 36 -16.36 3.59 -10.29
CA ASP A 36 -17.48 3.84 -9.39
C ASP A 36 -17.13 3.63 -7.91
N GLU A 37 -17.99 4.09 -7.00
CA GLU A 37 -17.75 4.01 -5.55
C GLU A 37 -17.59 2.57 -5.03
N GLU A 38 -18.27 1.59 -5.64
CA GLU A 38 -18.17 0.18 -5.23
C GLU A 38 -16.84 -0.42 -5.71
N GLN A 39 -16.44 -0.09 -6.93
CA GLN A 39 -15.16 -0.43 -7.52
C GLN A 39 -14.00 0.19 -6.72
N GLU A 40 -14.06 1.49 -6.41
CA GLU A 40 -13.06 2.18 -5.59
C GLU A 40 -12.94 1.51 -4.20
N LEU A 41 -14.07 1.22 -3.53
CA LEU A 41 -14.07 0.55 -2.24
C LEU A 41 -13.42 -0.85 -2.34
N ARG A 42 -13.70 -1.61 -3.39
CA ARG A 42 -13.04 -2.91 -3.63
C ARG A 42 -11.55 -2.74 -3.85
N MET A 43 -11.13 -1.73 -4.61
CA MET A 43 -9.72 -1.43 -4.86
C MET A 43 -8.98 -1.10 -3.56
N ARG A 44 -9.54 -0.22 -2.74
CA ARG A 44 -9.00 0.14 -1.42
C ARG A 44 -8.85 -1.06 -0.49
N ASN A 45 -9.89 -1.90 -0.39
CA ASN A 45 -9.83 -3.11 0.42
C ASN A 45 -8.73 -4.08 -0.06
N LYS A 46 -8.46 -4.14 -1.37
CA LYS A 46 -7.40 -4.99 -1.93
C LYS A 46 -6.02 -4.40 -1.70
N GLU A 47 -5.84 -3.09 -1.88
CA GLU A 47 -4.60 -2.39 -1.52
C GLU A 47 -4.23 -2.67 -0.06
N ASP A 48 -5.18 -2.44 0.86
CA ASP A 48 -5.00 -2.65 2.30
C ASP A 48 -4.70 -4.11 2.64
N PHE A 49 -5.39 -5.05 1.98
CA PHE A 49 -5.12 -6.48 2.12
C PHE A 49 -3.67 -6.79 1.77
N TYR A 50 -3.16 -6.38 0.60
CA TYR A 50 -1.79 -6.70 0.20
C TYR A 50 -0.74 -5.98 1.04
N LEU A 51 -0.97 -4.72 1.42
CA LEU A 51 -0.11 -3.97 2.34
C LEU A 51 0.01 -4.66 3.70
N SER A 52 -1.07 -5.30 4.19
CA SER A 52 -1.04 -6.04 5.47
C SER A 52 -0.24 -7.34 5.44
N GLN A 53 0.13 -7.84 4.25
CA GLN A 53 0.89 -9.09 4.08
C GLN A 53 2.39 -8.87 3.88
N LEU A 54 2.86 -7.61 3.87
CA LEU A 54 4.27 -7.21 3.77
C LEU A 54 4.91 -7.06 5.15
#